data_AF-A0A3N5PQF2-F1
#
_entry.id   AF-A0A3N5PQF2-F1
#
_cell.length_a   1.000
_cell.length_b   1.000
_cell.length_c   1.000
_cell.angle_alpha   90.00
_cell.angle_beta   90.00
_cell.angle_gamma   90.00
#
_symmetry.space_group_name_H-M   'P 1'
#
loop_
_entity.id
_entity.type
_entity.pdbx_description
1 polymer ?
#
loop_
_entity_poly.entity_id
_entity_poly.type
_entity_poly.pdbx_seq_one_letter_code
_entity_poly.pdbx_strand_id
1 'polypeptide(L)'
;NLGFRLYRRALIAENKWRAARYGISGKLIDFGKNEEVEFKLLAGELLDFIDDVVDELGSREEINYIYKMLEMGTGADRQLAVWEQSHDTKNVVDYIIEETHYGLDLK
;
A
#
# COMPACT_ATOMS: atom_id res chain seq x y z
N ASN A 1 -1.98 16.39 22.35
CA ASN A 1 -0.78 16.45 21.48
C ASN A 1 -0.16 15.06 21.47
N LEU A 2 -0.56 14.19 20.52
CA LEU A 2 0.03 12.87 20.36
C LEU A 2 1.44 13.07 19.78
N GLY A 3 2.43 13.14 20.66
CA GLY A 3 3.82 13.11 20.24
C GLY A 3 4.11 11.75 19.65
N PHE A 4 3.92 11.58 18.33
CA PHE A 4 4.49 10.45 17.62
C PHE A 4 5.97 10.40 18.02
N ARG A 5 6.41 9.24 18.54
CA ARG A 5 7.78 9.06 19.02
C ARG A 5 8.76 9.55 17.94
N LEU A 6 9.68 10.43 18.34
CA LEU A 6 10.71 10.94 17.43
C LEU A 6 11.73 9.83 17.18
N TYR A 7 11.57 9.13 16.06
CA TYR A 7 12.53 8.13 15.62
C TYR A 7 13.68 8.78 14.85
N ARG A 8 14.89 8.24 15.02
CA ARG A 8 16.05 8.63 14.21
C ARG A 8 15.76 8.38 12.74
N ARG A 9 16.20 9.28 11.85
CA ARG A 9 15.99 9.17 10.38
C ARG A 9 16.40 7.81 9.80
N ALA A 10 17.46 7.20 10.32
CA ALA A 10 17.92 5.88 9.89
C ALA A 10 16.86 4.78 10.11
N LEU A 11 16.10 4.84 11.20
CA LEU A 11 15.03 3.88 11.50
C LEU A 11 13.86 4.02 10.52
N ILE A 12 13.48 5.26 10.20
CA ILE A 12 12.46 5.53 9.19
C ILE A 12 12.94 5.08 7.81
N ALA A 13 14.21 5.30 7.49
CA ALA A 13 14.80 4.91 6.22
C ALA A 13 14.78 3.38 6.02
N GLU A 14 14.98 2.60 7.07
CA GLU A 14 14.87 1.14 7.04
C GLU A 14 13.47 0.68 6.62
N ASN A 15 12.42 1.20 7.26
CA ASN A 15 11.05 0.86 6.87
C ASN A 15 10.70 1.35 5.45
N LYS A 16 11.24 2.50 5.02
CA LYS A 16 11.10 2.96 3.63
C LYS A 16 11.75 1.99 2.63
N TRP A 17 12.94 1.48 2.94
CA TRP A 17 13.63 0.52 2.10
C TRP A 17 12.85 -0.79 2.01
N ARG A 18 12.34 -1.31 3.14
CA ARG A 18 11.51 -2.51 3.19
C ARG A 18 10.24 -2.37 2.37
N ALA A 19 9.53 -1.25 2.50
CA ALA A 19 8.34 -0.95 1.72
C ALA A 19 8.64 -0.89 0.22
N ALA A 20 9.75 -0.25 -0.18
CA ALA A 20 10.15 -0.17 -1.58
C ALA A 20 10.54 -1.54 -2.17
N ARG A 21 11.14 -2.43 -1.36
CA ARG A 21 11.62 -3.74 -1.83
C ARG A 21 10.55 -4.82 -1.86
N TYR A 22 9.66 -4.85 -0.87
CA TYR A 22 8.73 -5.96 -0.62
C TYR A 22 7.26 -5.54 -0.74
N GLY A 23 6.97 -4.25 -0.92
CA GLY A 23 5.61 -3.73 -1.01
C GLY A 23 4.77 -4.12 0.20
N ILE A 24 3.50 -4.44 -0.06
CA ILE A 24 2.50 -4.77 0.96
C ILE A 24 2.59 -6.20 1.51
N SER A 25 3.42 -7.04 0.88
CA SER A 25 3.69 -8.42 1.31
C SER A 25 4.89 -8.50 2.26
N GLY A 26 5.58 -7.37 2.49
CA GLY A 26 6.73 -7.28 3.37
C GLY A 26 6.38 -7.12 4.85
N LYS A 27 7.43 -7.15 5.67
CA LYS A 27 7.39 -6.75 7.07
C LYS A 27 8.01 -5.37 7.26
N LEU A 28 7.46 -4.59 8.18
CA LEU A 28 8.06 -3.36 8.69
C LEU A 28 8.46 -3.56 10.16
N ILE A 29 9.41 -2.77 10.63
CA ILE A 29 9.79 -2.78 12.04
C ILE A 29 8.83 -1.89 12.82
N ASP A 30 8.12 -2.48 13.78
CA ASP A 30 7.43 -1.75 14.82
C ASP A 30 8.43 -1.45 15.95
N PHE A 31 8.93 -0.22 15.99
CA PHE A 31 9.89 0.22 17.01
C PHE A 31 9.27 0.41 18.40
N GLY A 32 7.94 0.34 18.52
CA GLY A 32 7.26 0.27 19.80
C GLY A 32 7.28 -1.14 20.39
N LYS A 33 7.05 -2.14 19.54
CA LYS A 33 7.08 -3.57 19.89
C LYS A 33 8.48 -4.20 19.84
N ASN A 34 9.44 -3.54 19.19
CA ASN A 34 10.80 -4.03 18.92
C ASN A 34 10.83 -5.33 18.11
N GLU A 35 9.93 -5.45 17.13
CA GLU A 35 9.84 -6.63 16.27
C GLU A 35 9.47 -6.26 14.82
N GLU A 36 9.65 -7.22 13.91
CA GLU A 36 9.16 -7.12 12.54
C GLU A 36 7.72 -7.62 12.46
N VAL A 37 6.82 -6.74 12.00
CA VAL A 37 5.39 -7.01 11.87
C VAL A 37 5.00 -6.98 10.40
N GLU A 38 4.11 -7.88 10.00
CA GLU A 38 3.55 -7.87 8.64
C GLU A 38 2.84 -6.54 8.36
N PHE A 39 3.09 -5.96 7.18
CA PHE A 39 2.50 -4.66 6.82
C PHE A 39 0.97 -4.68 6.90
N LYS A 40 0.33 -5.79 6.52
CA LYS A 40 -1.14 -5.94 6.56
C LYS A 40 -1.71 -5.77 7.97
N LEU A 41 -1.02 -6.25 8.99
CA LEU A 41 -1.44 -6.09 10.39
C LEU A 41 -1.28 -4.63 10.83
N LEU A 42 -0.15 -4.00 10.51
CA LEU A 42 0.09 -2.59 10.83
C LEU A 42 -0.90 -1.64 10.12
N ALA A 43 -1.27 -1.97 8.88
CA ALA A 43 -2.30 -1.23 8.16
C ALA A 43 -3.65 -1.33 8.88
N GLY A 44 -4.05 -2.53 9.32
CA GLY A 44 -5.25 -2.73 10.13
C GLY A 44 -5.24 -1.91 11.43
N GLU A 45 -4.13 -1.95 12.19
CA GLU A 45 -3.99 -1.16 13.41
C GLU A 45 -4.14 0.35 13.15
N LEU A 46 -3.63 0.85 12.01
CA LEU A 46 -3.78 2.26 11.64
C LEU A 46 -5.21 2.60 11.23
N LEU A 47 -5.91 1.70 10.54
CA LEU A 47 -7.32 1.86 10.17
C LEU A 47 -8.21 1.92 11.42
N ASP A 48 -8.01 1.00 12.36
CA ASP A 48 -8.72 0.98 13.64
C ASP A 48 -8.46 2.26 14.45
N PHE A 49 -7.23 2.79 14.39
CA PHE A 49 -6.85 4.01 15.10
C PHE A 49 -7.56 5.27 14.57
N ILE A 50 -7.89 5.32 13.28
CA ILE A 50 -8.55 6.49 12.67
C ILE A 50 -10.07 6.32 12.52
N ASP A 51 -10.62 5.17 12.89
CA ASP A 51 -12.01 4.79 12.59
C ASP A 51 -13.06 5.80 13.08
N ASP A 52 -12.80 6.45 14.22
CA ASP A 52 -13.71 7.40 14.86
C ASP A 52 -13.78 8.78 14.17
N VAL A 53 -12.79 9.13 13.33
CA VAL A 53 -12.71 10.44 12.67
C VAL A 53 -13.05 10.41 11.19
N VAL A 54 -13.02 9.25 10.51
CA VAL A 54 -13.16 9.22 9.05
C VAL A 54 -14.60 9.52 8.57
N ASP A 55 -15.63 9.32 9.40
CA ASP A 55 -16.99 9.75 9.07
C ASP A 55 -17.13 11.27 9.07
N GLU A 56 -16.55 11.95 10.07
CA GLU A 56 -16.57 13.42 10.14
C GLU A 56 -15.83 14.05 8.96
N LEU A 57 -14.76 13.40 8.50
CA LEU A 57 -13.97 13.83 7.35
C LEU A 57 -14.58 13.40 6.00
N GLY A 58 -15.66 12.59 6.01
CA GLY A 58 -16.32 12.11 4.81
C GLY A 58 -15.44 11.21 3.92
N SER A 59 -14.48 10.51 4.52
CA SER A 59 -13.45 9.72 3.81
C SER A 59 -13.57 8.21 4.01
N ARG A 60 -14.68 7.75 4.61
CA ARG A 60 -14.96 6.34 4.93
C ARG A 60 -14.80 5.43 3.71
N GLU A 61 -15.30 5.86 2.55
CA GLU A 61 -15.27 5.06 1.32
C GLU A 61 -13.84 4.86 0.83
N GLU A 62 -13.06 5.94 0.72
CA GLU A 62 -11.68 5.94 0.27
C GLU A 62 -10.77 5.14 1.21
N ILE A 63 -10.98 5.27 2.52
CA ILE A 63 -10.23 4.53 3.54
C ILE A 63 -10.53 3.03 3.45
N ASN A 64 -11.80 2.65 3.27
CA ASN A 64 -12.18 1.24 3.13
C ASN A 64 -11.58 0.59 1.86
N TYR A 65 -11.25 1.37 0.84
CA TYR A 65 -10.56 0.85 -0.35
C TYR A 65 -9.19 0.24 -0.03
N ILE A 66 -8.55 0.60 1.10
CA ILE A 66 -7.29 0.00 1.54
C ILE A 66 -7.43 -1.51 1.71
N TYR A 67 -8.55 -2.02 2.24
CA TYR A 67 -8.79 -3.46 2.33
C TYR A 67 -8.76 -4.12 0.96
N LYS A 68 -9.34 -3.46 -0.05
CA LYS A 68 -9.32 -3.95 -1.43
C LYS A 68 -7.91 -3.93 -2.01
N MET A 69 -7.10 -2.91 -1.72
CA MET A 69 -5.68 -2.89 -2.11
C MET A 69 -4.87 -4.03 -1.48
N LEU A 70 -5.13 -4.36 -0.21
CA LEU A 70 -4.46 -5.46 0.49
C LEU A 70 -4.84 -6.84 -0.07
N GLU A 71 -6.04 -6.97 -0.61
CA GLU A 71 -6.53 -8.18 -1.30
C GLU A 71 -5.96 -8.30 -2.73
N MET A 72 -6.05 -7.22 -3.52
CA MET A 72 -5.69 -7.24 -4.95
C MET A 72 -4.18 -7.21 -5.23
N GLY A 73 -3.37 -6.80 -4.26
CA GLY A 73 -1.95 -6.55 -4.50
C GLY A 73 -1.67 -5.16 -5.08
N THR A 74 -0.39 -4.84 -5.18
CA THR A 74 0.11 -3.57 -5.73
C THR A 74 0.04 -3.53 -7.24
N GLY A 75 0.22 -2.34 -7.84
CA GLY A 75 0.40 -2.23 -9.29
C GLY A 75 1.60 -3.04 -9.80
N ALA A 76 2.67 -3.18 -9.00
CA ALA A 76 3.81 -4.03 -9.36
C ALA A 76 3.42 -5.51 -9.42
N ASP A 77 2.61 -6.00 -8.47
CA ASP A 77 2.13 -7.38 -8.47
C ASP A 77 1.29 -7.67 -9.72
N ARG A 78 0.41 -6.74 -10.11
CA ARG A 78 -0.42 -6.90 -11.32
C ARG A 78 0.39 -6.80 -12.62
N GLN A 79 1.36 -5.90 -12.70
CA GLN A 79 2.27 -5.81 -13.84
C GLN A 79 3.13 -7.07 -13.98
N LEU A 80 3.63 -7.62 -12.88
CA LEU A 80 4.33 -8.91 -12.88
C LEU A 80 3.40 -10.04 -13.33
N ALA A 81 2.15 -10.08 -12.89
CA ALA A 81 1.19 -11.09 -13.34
C ALA A 81 0.92 -11.03 -14.85
N VAL A 82 0.90 -9.84 -15.47
CA VAL A 82 0.83 -9.68 -16.94
C VAL A 82 2.11 -10.14 -17.61
N TRP A 83 3.26 -9.76 -17.06
CA TRP A 83 4.57 -10.20 -17.56
C TRP A 83 4.70 -11.73 -17.55
N GLU A 84 4.26 -12.42 -16.50
CA GLU A 84 4.36 -13.88 -16.39
C GLU A 84 3.47 -14.63 -17.42
N GLN A 85 2.48 -13.97 -18.02
CA GLN A 85 1.63 -14.60 -19.03
C GLN A 85 2.31 -14.74 -20.39
N SER A 86 3.15 -13.78 -20.78
CA SER A 86 3.73 -13.74 -22.14
C SER A 86 5.23 -13.43 -22.20
N HIS A 87 5.81 -12.92 -21.12
CA HIS A 87 7.16 -12.33 -21.08
C HIS A 87 7.39 -11.30 -22.20
N ASP A 88 6.34 -10.55 -22.55
CA ASP A 88 6.40 -9.43 -23.49
C ASP A 88 6.16 -8.13 -22.73
N THR A 89 7.13 -7.22 -22.78
CA THR A 89 7.04 -5.92 -22.12
C THR A 89 5.96 -5.03 -22.75
N LYS A 90 5.61 -5.25 -24.03
CA LYS A 90 4.52 -4.50 -24.68
C LYS A 90 3.18 -4.75 -24.00
N ASN A 91 2.88 -6.00 -23.65
CA ASN A 91 1.64 -6.33 -22.95
C ASN A 91 1.55 -5.66 -21.57
N VAL A 92 2.69 -5.51 -20.88
CA VAL A 92 2.75 -4.78 -19.60
C VAL A 92 2.47 -3.29 -19.81
N VAL A 93 3.03 -2.69 -20.87
CA VAL A 93 2.76 -1.29 -21.23
C VAL A 93 1.29 -1.08 -21.61
N ASP A 94 0.73 -1.96 -22.44
CA ASP A 94 -0.68 -1.90 -22.85
C ASP A 94 -1.60 -2.00 -21.62
N TYR A 95 -1.30 -2.90 -20.69
CA TYR A 95 -2.01 -3.00 -19.41
C TYR A 95 -1.93 -1.72 -18.58
N ILE A 96 -0.76 -1.09 -18.46
CA ILE A 96 -0.60 0.18 -17.72
C ILE A 96 -1.45 1.29 -18.37
N ILE A 97 -1.48 1.34 -19.71
CA ILE A 97 -2.31 2.28 -20.46
C ILE A 97 -3.79 2.04 -20.16
N GLU A 98 -4.25 0.79 -20.21
CA GLU A 98 -5.64 0.43 -19.89
C GLU A 98 -6.03 0.84 -18.47
N GLU A 99 -5.24 0.47 -17.46
CA GLU A 99 -5.51 0.83 -16.06
C GLU A 99 -5.51 2.35 -15.82
N THR A 100 -4.70 3.10 -16.56
CA THR A 100 -4.65 4.58 -16.45
C THR A 100 -5.92 5.22 -17.01
N HIS A 101 -6.54 4.61 -18.03
CA HIS A 101 -7.78 5.07 -18.62
C HIS A 101 -9.04 4.55 -17.91
N TYR A 102 -8.89 3.58 -16.99
CA TYR A 102 -10.00 3.00 -16.27
C TYR A 102 -10.81 4.09 -15.52
N GLY A 103 -12.12 4.12 -15.77
CA GLY A 103 -13.03 5.11 -15.20
C GLY A 103 -13.04 6.48 -15.89
N LEU A 104 -12.28 6.66 -16.98
CA LEU A 104 -12.36 7.84 -17.84
C LEU A 104 -13.25 7.57 -19.05
N ASP A 105 -14.25 8.42 -19.28
CA ASP A 105 -14.99 8.45 -20.54
C ASP A 105 -14.12 9.10 -21.63
N LEU A 106 -13.33 8.28 -22.32
CA LEU A 106 -12.65 8.71 -23.54
C LEU A 106 -13.68 8.80 -24.67
N LYS A 107 -13.97 10.03 -25.11
CA LYS A 107 -14.75 10.30 -26.33
C LYS A 107 -13.95 10.02 -27.58
#